data_AF-A0A8C2B0D2-F1
#
_entry.id   AF-A0A8C2B0D2-F1
#
_cell.length_a   1.000
_cell.length_b   1.000
_cell.length_c   1.000
_cell.angle_alpha   90.00
_cell.angle_beta   90.00
_cell.angle_gamma   90.00
#
_symmetry.space_group_name_H-M   'P 1'
#
loop_
_entity.id
_entity.type
_entity.pdbx_description
1 polymer ?
#
loop_
_entity_poly.entity_id
_entity_poly.type
_entity_poly.pdbx_seq_one_letter_code
_entity_poly.pdbx_strand_id
1 'polypeptide(L)'
;MPQITSGVIIQLTLLLSALPAQYLISKWTSGTATQRYIATQRILDTWDSIRTSYLNTAVWVDWLNTWIPKLPTFAEEEDEFQTLEETLAIELMMHDNEHGYFAVSKEVRSPRPAYVLHRVGQVVMTQNNMVGVIIGWDAGLRAPPEWNKRKKYPEPDIPTLQHYFSHFDGEKFVMEEWLQEIYPHD
;
A
#
# COMPACT_ATOMS: atom_id res chain seq x y z
N MET A 1 1.77 -4.05 6.76
CA MET A 1 3.01 -4.43 6.03
C MET A 1 3.06 -5.92 5.72
N PRO A 2 3.02 -6.36 4.44
CA PRO A 2 3.28 -7.73 4.08
C PRO A 2 4.75 -8.03 4.44
N GLN A 3 4.93 -8.83 5.48
CA GLN A 3 6.25 -9.28 5.89
C GLN A 3 6.84 -10.05 4.71
N ILE A 4 7.92 -9.54 4.13
CA ILE A 4 8.69 -10.23 3.09
C ILE A 4 9.27 -11.49 3.75
N THR A 5 8.44 -12.53 3.76
CA THR A 5 8.79 -13.82 4.32
C THR A 5 9.75 -14.45 3.34
N SER A 6 10.76 -15.17 3.82
CA SER A 6 11.75 -15.86 2.97
C SER A 6 11.08 -16.67 1.84
N GLY A 7 9.90 -17.23 2.10
CA GLY A 7 9.07 -17.88 1.08
C GLY A 7 8.63 -16.99 -0.09
N VAL A 8 8.28 -15.72 0.15
CA VAL A 8 7.87 -14.77 -0.90
C VAL A 8 9.06 -14.36 -1.76
N ILE A 9 10.24 -14.17 -1.17
CA ILE A 9 11.48 -13.90 -1.93
C ILE A 9 11.81 -15.09 -2.84
N ILE A 10 11.74 -16.30 -2.29
CA ILE A 10 11.98 -17.53 -3.07
C ILE A 10 10.92 -17.65 -4.19
N GLN A 11 9.67 -17.35 -3.89
CA GLN A 11 8.60 -17.39 -4.89
C GLN A 11 8.80 -16.33 -5.99
N LEU A 12 9.24 -15.12 -5.64
CA LEU A 12 9.50 -14.02 -6.58
C LEU A 12 10.73 -14.32 -7.46
N THR A 13 11.80 -14.83 -6.85
CA THR A 13 13.01 -15.25 -7.58
C THR A 13 12.72 -16.43 -8.51
N LEU A 14 11.89 -17.38 -8.06
CA LEU A 14 11.40 -18.48 -8.90
C LEU A 14 10.55 -17.96 -10.07
N LEU A 15 9.66 -17.00 -9.83
CA LEU A 15 8.83 -16.37 -10.87
C LEU A 15 9.67 -15.60 -11.90
N LEU A 16 10.65 -14.83 -11.44
CA LEU A 16 11.57 -14.10 -12.33
C LEU A 16 12.46 -15.04 -13.14
N SER A 17 12.84 -16.20 -12.59
CA SER A 17 13.60 -17.24 -13.29
C SER A 17 12.75 -18.10 -14.23
N ALA A 18 11.43 -18.16 -14.01
CA ALA A 18 10.53 -19.01 -14.78
C ALA A 18 10.47 -18.65 -16.27
N LEU A 19 10.45 -17.35 -16.61
CA LEU A 19 10.39 -16.90 -18.01
C LEU A 19 11.66 -17.27 -18.81
N PRO A 20 12.89 -17.00 -18.31
CA PRO A 20 14.12 -17.52 -18.92
C PRO A 20 14.14 -19.06 -19.02
N ALA A 21 13.72 -19.75 -17.96
CA ALA A 21 13.68 -21.21 -17.94
C ALA A 21 12.74 -21.78 -19.01
N GLN A 22 11.54 -21.20 -19.16
CA GLN A 22 10.56 -21.58 -20.17
C GLN A 22 11.10 -21.37 -21.60
N TYR A 23 11.79 -20.25 -21.83
CA TYR A 23 12.42 -19.97 -23.12
C TYR A 23 13.54 -20.98 -23.45
N LEU A 24 14.36 -21.35 -22.46
CA LEU A 24 15.43 -22.34 -22.63
C LEU A 24 14.87 -23.74 -22.92
N ILE A 25 13.84 -24.17 -22.18
CA ILE A 25 13.18 -25.47 -22.39
C ILE A 25 12.52 -25.55 -23.77
N SER A 26 11.88 -24.46 -24.22
CA SER A 26 11.28 -24.38 -25.55
C SER A 26 12.33 -24.57 -26.67
N LYS A 27 13.50 -23.92 -26.55
CA LYS A 27 14.59 -24.06 -27.53
C LYS A 27 15.26 -25.44 -27.51
N TRP A 28 15.35 -26.08 -26.35
CA TRP A 28 15.95 -27.42 -26.21
C TRP A 28 15.10 -28.55 -26.78
N THR A 29 13.78 -28.37 -26.79
CA THR A 29 12.82 -29.39 -27.23
C THR A 29 12.49 -29.33 -28.72
N SER A 30 12.78 -28.21 -29.39
CA SER A 30 12.61 -28.08 -30.84
C SER A 30 13.89 -28.43 -31.61
N GLY A 31 13.94 -29.60 -32.27
CA GLY A 31 14.94 -29.89 -33.32
C GLY A 31 15.56 -31.30 -33.32
N THR A 32 16.32 -31.60 -34.39
CA THR A 32 17.08 -32.85 -34.56
C THR A 32 18.29 -32.91 -33.60
N ALA A 33 18.89 -34.09 -33.39
CA ALA A 33 19.98 -34.28 -32.41
C ALA A 33 21.19 -33.34 -32.61
N THR A 34 21.52 -33.01 -33.86
CA THR A 34 22.61 -32.09 -34.22
C THR A 34 22.25 -30.63 -33.96
N GLN A 35 20.98 -30.23 -34.16
CA GLN A 35 20.49 -28.89 -33.83
C GLN A 35 20.47 -28.63 -32.32
N ARG A 36 20.14 -29.66 -31.53
CA ARG A 36 20.19 -29.59 -30.07
C ARG A 36 21.61 -29.37 -29.56
N TYR A 37 22.59 -30.07 -30.13
CA TYR A 37 24.01 -29.88 -29.80
C TYR A 37 24.50 -28.45 -30.14
N ILE A 38 24.11 -27.90 -31.30
CA ILE A 38 24.47 -26.52 -31.66
C ILE A 38 23.77 -25.51 -30.73
N ALA A 39 22.52 -25.78 -30.35
CA ALA A 39 21.80 -24.94 -29.38
C ALA A 39 22.43 -25.01 -27.98
N THR A 40 22.90 -26.18 -27.54
CA THR A 40 23.58 -26.31 -26.24
C THR A 40 24.92 -25.58 -26.23
N GLN A 41 25.71 -25.68 -27.30
CA GLN A 41 26.98 -24.94 -27.42
C GLN A 41 26.74 -23.43 -27.38
N ARG A 42 25.75 -22.92 -28.13
CA ARG A 42 25.39 -21.49 -28.09
C ARG A 42 24.96 -21.03 -26.70
N ILE A 43 24.21 -21.85 -25.98
CA ILE A 43 23.79 -21.52 -24.60
C ILE A 43 25.01 -21.48 -23.68
N LEU A 44 25.94 -22.44 -23.79
CA LEU A 44 27.17 -22.47 -23.02
C LEU A 44 28.07 -21.26 -23.31
N ASP A 45 28.21 -20.88 -24.58
CA ASP A 45 28.97 -19.70 -24.98
C ASP A 45 28.32 -18.41 -24.46
N THR A 46 26.99 -18.31 -24.54
CA THR A 46 26.26 -17.17 -23.95
C THR A 46 26.33 -17.17 -22.42
N TRP A 47 26.36 -18.34 -21.78
CA TRP A 47 26.50 -18.46 -20.33
C TRP A 47 27.88 -18.02 -19.86
N ASP A 48 28.94 -18.39 -20.58
CA ASP A 48 30.30 -17.94 -20.27
C ASP A 48 30.43 -16.42 -20.47
N SER A 49 29.82 -15.89 -21.54
CA SER A 49 29.72 -14.44 -21.76
C SER A 49 28.92 -13.71 -20.68
N ILE A 50 27.82 -14.29 -20.19
CA ILE A 50 26.99 -13.70 -19.13
C ILE A 50 27.71 -13.80 -17.79
N ARG A 51 28.34 -14.92 -17.46
CA ARG A 51 29.12 -15.08 -16.23
C ARG A 51 30.27 -14.10 -16.17
N THR A 52 30.97 -13.87 -17.27
CA THR A 52 32.11 -12.95 -17.32
C THR A 52 31.69 -11.47 -17.31
N SER A 53 30.50 -11.13 -17.82
CA SER A 53 30.00 -9.74 -17.85
C SER A 53 29.09 -9.39 -16.67
N TYR A 54 28.08 -10.21 -16.39
CA TYR A 54 27.06 -9.99 -15.37
C TYR A 54 27.38 -10.62 -14.01
N LEU A 55 28.36 -11.52 -13.85
CA LEU A 55 28.80 -11.99 -12.52
C LEU A 55 30.18 -11.45 -12.13
N ASN A 56 30.66 -10.42 -12.83
CA ASN A 56 31.88 -9.72 -12.47
C ASN A 56 31.61 -8.80 -11.27
N THR A 57 32.12 -9.19 -10.11
CA THR A 57 31.96 -8.45 -8.86
C THR A 57 32.45 -7.00 -8.97
N ALA A 58 33.50 -6.72 -9.75
CA ALA A 58 34.01 -5.37 -9.92
C ALA A 58 33.04 -4.47 -10.69
N VAL A 59 32.41 -5.00 -11.76
CA VAL A 59 31.41 -4.28 -12.55
C VAL A 59 30.14 -4.06 -11.72
N TRP A 60 29.74 -5.03 -10.89
CA TRP A 60 28.64 -4.85 -9.95
C TRP A 60 28.93 -3.80 -8.89
N VAL A 61 30.15 -3.75 -8.35
CA VAL A 61 30.54 -2.75 -7.35
C VAL A 61 30.61 -1.36 -7.98
N ASP A 62 31.16 -1.21 -9.19
CA ASP A 62 31.16 0.08 -9.91
C ASP A 62 29.75 0.51 -10.33
N TRP A 63 28.91 -0.42 -10.78
CA TRP A 63 27.50 -0.17 -11.08
C TRP A 63 26.72 0.23 -9.81
N LEU A 64 26.93 -0.46 -8.69
CA LEU A 64 26.34 -0.10 -7.40
C LEU A 64 26.83 1.28 -6.95
N ASN A 65 28.12 1.56 -7.00
CA ASN A 65 28.68 2.85 -6.60
C ASN A 65 28.26 4.01 -7.52
N THR A 66 27.86 3.73 -8.77
CA THR A 66 27.29 4.73 -9.68
C THR A 66 25.77 4.86 -9.56
N TRP A 67 25.10 3.87 -8.95
CA TRP A 67 23.68 3.87 -8.66
C TRP A 67 23.35 4.42 -7.26
N ILE A 68 24.16 4.10 -6.24
CA ILE A 68 24.06 4.59 -4.85
C ILE A 68 23.94 6.12 -4.74
N PRO A 69 24.71 6.95 -5.47
CA PRO A 69 24.57 8.41 -5.39
C PRO A 69 23.45 8.97 -6.28
N LYS A 70 22.82 8.13 -7.13
CA LYS A 70 21.61 8.48 -7.90
C LYS A 70 20.33 8.08 -7.18
N LEU A 71 20.44 7.21 -6.19
CA LEU A 71 19.39 7.05 -5.21
C LEU A 71 19.32 8.34 -4.39
N PRO A 72 18.12 8.91 -4.18
CA PRO A 72 17.95 9.89 -3.12
C PRO A 72 18.52 9.26 -1.85
N THR A 73 19.33 10.04 -1.12
CA THR A 73 19.97 9.54 0.10
C THR A 73 18.87 9.01 1.00
N PHE A 74 18.99 7.75 1.45
CA PHE A 74 18.08 7.00 2.36
C PHE A 74 17.66 7.74 3.67
N ALA A 75 17.98 9.02 3.81
CA ALA A 75 17.51 9.93 4.85
C ALA A 75 16.24 10.72 4.45
N GLU A 76 15.93 10.86 3.15
CA GLU A 76 14.65 11.44 2.67
C GLU A 76 13.55 10.36 2.49
N GLU A 77 13.93 9.08 2.54
CA GLU A 77 13.02 7.95 2.37
C GLU A 77 12.08 7.72 3.56
N GLU A 78 12.36 8.23 4.77
CA GLU A 78 11.38 8.13 5.87
C GLU A 78 10.09 8.86 5.51
N ASP A 79 10.17 10.08 4.97
CA ASP A 79 8.97 10.85 4.58
C ASP A 79 8.29 10.29 3.32
N GLU A 80 9.05 9.81 2.32
CA GLU A 80 8.47 9.28 1.07
C GLU A 80 7.90 7.86 1.22
N PHE A 81 8.51 6.99 2.05
CA PHE A 81 7.90 5.70 2.40
C PHE A 81 6.75 5.87 3.38
N GLN A 82 6.80 6.84 4.29
CA GLN A 82 5.68 7.12 5.19
C GLN A 82 4.50 7.68 4.39
N THR A 83 4.72 8.57 3.43
CA THR A 83 3.66 9.01 2.51
C THR A 83 3.21 7.91 1.55
N LEU A 84 4.08 7.01 1.10
CA LEU A 84 3.68 5.87 0.28
C LEU A 84 2.88 4.83 1.10
N GLU A 85 3.25 4.61 2.36
CA GLU A 85 2.51 3.75 3.29
C GLU A 85 1.18 4.38 3.70
N GLU A 86 1.14 5.68 3.98
CA GLU A 86 -0.08 6.45 4.20
C GLU A 86 -0.97 6.44 2.96
N THR A 87 -0.42 6.58 1.74
CA THR A 87 -1.22 6.52 0.51
C THR A 87 -1.72 5.11 0.20
N LEU A 88 -0.93 4.07 0.47
CA LEU A 88 -1.38 2.67 0.37
C LEU A 88 -2.43 2.34 1.44
N ALA A 89 -2.28 2.87 2.65
CA ALA A 89 -3.23 2.75 3.74
C ALA A 89 -4.54 3.47 3.42
N ILE A 90 -4.45 4.70 2.93
CA ILE A 90 -5.56 5.47 2.38
C ILE A 90 -6.22 4.69 1.25
N GLU A 91 -5.46 4.13 0.30
CA GLU A 91 -5.99 3.31 -0.80
C GLU A 91 -6.69 2.04 -0.29
N LEU A 92 -6.17 1.40 0.76
CA LEU A 92 -6.79 0.24 1.41
C LEU A 92 -8.04 0.61 2.22
N MET A 93 -8.14 1.84 2.74
CA MET A 93 -9.35 2.38 3.37
C MET A 93 -10.38 2.89 2.36
N MET A 94 -9.91 3.37 1.21
CA MET A 94 -10.69 3.81 0.07
C MET A 94 -11.15 2.63 -0.79
N HIS A 95 -10.54 1.45 -0.64
CA HIS A 95 -11.11 0.23 -1.16
C HIS A 95 -12.48 0.09 -0.54
N ASP A 96 -13.52 0.25 -1.38
CA ASP A 96 -14.91 0.30 -0.97
C ASP A 96 -15.12 -0.68 0.17
N ASN A 97 -15.25 -0.17 1.39
CA ASN A 97 -15.66 -0.99 2.50
C ASN A 97 -17.12 -1.33 2.18
N GLU A 98 -17.34 -2.37 1.38
CA GLU A 98 -18.67 -2.80 0.89
C GLU A 98 -19.64 -2.97 2.06
N HIS A 99 -19.09 -3.17 3.27
CA HIS A 99 -19.79 -3.39 4.51
C HIS A 99 -20.19 -2.08 5.25
N GLY A 100 -19.69 -0.91 4.85
CA GLY A 100 -20.11 0.39 5.36
C GLY A 100 -19.87 0.63 6.85
N TYR A 101 -18.78 0.09 7.42
CA TYR A 101 -18.44 0.27 8.83
C TYR A 101 -17.87 1.66 9.15
N PHE A 102 -17.96 2.11 10.40
CA PHE A 102 -17.39 3.36 10.94
C PHE A 102 -17.66 4.61 10.12
N ALA A 103 -18.91 4.86 9.84
CA ALA A 103 -19.36 6.06 9.16
C ALA A 103 -18.91 6.20 7.68
N VAL A 104 -18.33 5.14 7.09
CA VAL A 104 -17.85 5.10 5.69
C VAL A 104 -18.97 4.80 4.66
N SER A 105 -20.21 4.57 5.11
CA SER A 105 -21.34 4.38 4.18
C SER A 105 -21.58 5.61 3.29
N LYS A 106 -21.80 5.37 1.99
CA LYS A 106 -22.10 6.36 0.94
C LYS A 106 -23.54 6.90 0.99
N GLU A 107 -24.36 6.45 1.93
CA GLU A 107 -25.74 6.91 2.07
C GLU A 107 -25.79 8.32 2.69
N VAL A 108 -26.64 9.20 2.13
CA VAL A 108 -26.87 10.54 2.68
C VAL A 108 -27.48 10.44 4.07
N ARG A 109 -26.84 11.06 5.06
CA ARG A 109 -27.24 11.03 6.47
C ARG A 109 -28.02 12.29 6.82
N SER A 110 -29.29 12.31 6.41
CA SER A 110 -30.23 13.38 6.73
C SER A 110 -31.65 12.84 6.95
N PRO A 111 -32.37 13.29 8.01
CA PRO A 111 -31.93 14.20 9.06
C PRO A 111 -31.07 13.50 10.13
N ARG A 112 -30.17 14.24 10.79
CA ARG A 112 -29.38 13.73 11.91
C ARG A 112 -30.29 13.38 13.10
N PRO A 113 -30.22 12.16 13.66
CA PRO A 113 -30.98 11.80 14.84
C PRO A 113 -30.62 12.64 16.07
N ALA A 114 -31.59 12.96 16.92
CA ALA A 114 -31.41 13.83 18.09
C ALA A 114 -30.43 13.28 19.15
N TYR A 115 -30.21 11.96 19.18
CA TYR A 115 -29.28 11.30 20.11
C TYR A 115 -27.81 11.33 19.66
N VAL A 116 -27.54 11.72 18.40
CA VAL A 116 -26.17 11.92 17.92
C VAL A 116 -25.71 13.29 18.40
N LEU A 117 -24.94 13.33 19.50
CA LEU A 117 -24.61 14.59 20.17
C LEU A 117 -23.57 15.44 19.43
N HIS A 118 -22.70 14.78 18.67
CA HIS A 118 -21.57 15.43 18.01
C HIS A 118 -21.79 15.58 16.50
N ARG A 119 -21.10 16.56 15.90
CA ARG A 119 -21.16 16.86 14.47
C ARG A 119 -19.85 16.53 13.78
N VAL A 120 -19.93 16.27 12.48
CA VAL A 120 -18.74 16.14 11.63
C VAL A 120 -17.96 17.46 11.62
N GLY A 121 -16.62 17.36 11.69
CA GLY A 121 -15.70 18.50 11.80
C GLY A 121 -15.50 19.03 13.22
N GLN A 122 -16.28 18.58 14.20
CA GLN A 122 -16.13 19.01 15.59
C GLN A 122 -14.83 18.43 16.20
N VAL A 123 -14.08 19.29 16.88
CA VAL A 123 -12.90 18.90 17.66
C VAL A 123 -13.35 18.41 19.04
N VAL A 124 -12.90 17.22 19.42
CA VAL A 124 -13.22 16.60 20.71
C VAL A 124 -11.94 16.19 21.44
N MET A 125 -11.97 16.25 22.76
CA MET A 125 -10.89 15.79 23.62
C MET A 125 -11.39 14.64 24.49
N THR A 126 -10.63 13.55 24.48
CA THR A 126 -10.90 12.36 25.29
C THR A 126 -10.41 12.56 26.71
N GLN A 127 -10.91 11.77 27.67
CA GLN A 127 -10.44 11.80 29.06
C GLN A 127 -8.93 11.55 29.22
N ASN A 128 -8.32 10.84 28.27
CA ASN A 128 -6.88 10.58 28.23
C ASN A 128 -6.09 11.69 27.52
N ASN A 129 -6.63 12.91 27.41
CA ASN A 129 -6.03 14.06 26.73
C ASN A 129 -5.75 13.85 25.23
N MET A 130 -6.35 12.85 24.59
CA MET A 130 -6.28 12.67 23.15
C MET A 130 -7.26 13.62 22.45
N VAL A 131 -6.75 14.47 21.57
CA VAL A 131 -7.55 15.37 20.73
C VAL A 131 -7.81 14.69 19.39
N GLY A 132 -9.05 14.76 18.92
CA GLY A 132 -9.45 14.23 17.63
C GLY A 132 -10.51 15.09 16.97
N VAL A 133 -10.72 14.85 15.68
CA VAL A 133 -11.78 15.48 14.88
C VAL A 133 -12.77 14.41 14.46
N ILE A 134 -14.05 14.71 14.55
CA ILE A 134 -15.09 13.76 14.15
C ILE A 134 -15.23 13.77 12.64
N ILE A 135 -14.90 12.65 12.00
CA ILE A 135 -14.96 12.47 10.54
C ILE A 135 -16.32 11.95 10.05
N GLY A 136 -17.17 11.45 10.94
CA GLY A 136 -18.45 10.85 10.59
C GLY A 136 -19.17 10.25 11.80
N TRP A 137 -20.45 9.91 11.61
CA TRP A 137 -21.26 9.22 12.61
C TRP A 137 -22.21 8.20 11.95
N ASP A 138 -22.58 7.16 12.71
CA ASP A 138 -23.65 6.22 12.33
C ASP A 138 -24.75 6.20 13.39
N ALA A 139 -26.01 6.09 12.93
CA ALA A 139 -27.18 5.99 13.81
C ALA A 139 -27.19 4.69 14.64
N GLY A 140 -26.60 3.63 14.10
CA GLY A 140 -26.47 2.32 14.75
C GLY A 140 -25.02 1.87 14.81
N LEU A 141 -24.74 0.86 15.63
CA LEU A 141 -23.41 0.27 15.74
C LEU A 141 -23.04 -0.44 14.42
N ARG A 142 -22.30 0.27 13.54
CA ARG A 142 -21.71 -0.29 12.33
C ARG A 142 -20.21 -0.53 12.57
N ALA A 143 -19.93 -1.58 13.33
CA ALA A 143 -18.57 -2.07 13.56
C ALA A 143 -18.46 -3.55 13.17
N PRO A 144 -17.33 -3.99 12.59
CA PRO A 144 -17.03 -5.39 12.36
C PRO A 144 -17.23 -6.20 13.65
N PRO A 145 -17.93 -7.34 13.58
CA PRO A 145 -18.24 -8.16 14.76
C PRO A 145 -16.99 -8.72 15.45
N GLU A 146 -15.86 -8.82 14.72
CA GLU A 146 -14.56 -9.22 15.28
C GLU A 146 -14.00 -8.22 16.28
N TRP A 147 -14.39 -6.94 16.20
CA TRP A 147 -13.82 -5.89 17.02
C TRP A 147 -14.15 -6.07 18.51
N ASN A 148 -15.31 -6.66 18.81
CA ASN A 148 -15.73 -7.03 20.17
C ASN A 148 -14.85 -8.12 20.80
N LYS A 149 -14.06 -8.86 20.00
CA LYS A 149 -13.23 -9.99 20.46
C LYS A 149 -11.75 -9.64 20.57
N ARG A 150 -11.32 -8.46 20.10
CA ARG A 150 -9.90 -8.07 20.08
C ARG A 150 -9.50 -7.42 21.40
N LYS A 151 -8.43 -7.93 22.04
CA LYS A 151 -7.81 -7.34 23.25
C LYS A 151 -6.87 -6.18 22.95
N LYS A 152 -6.42 -6.06 21.70
CA LYS A 152 -5.51 -5.01 21.25
C LYS A 152 -6.06 -4.43 19.95
N TYR A 153 -6.29 -3.12 19.98
CA TYR A 153 -6.62 -2.36 18.79
C TYR A 153 -5.32 -2.22 17.98
N PRO A 154 -5.30 -2.53 16.67
CA PRO A 154 -4.21 -2.03 15.83
C PRO A 154 -4.17 -0.51 16.00
N GLU A 155 -2.97 0.08 15.94
CA GLU A 155 -2.87 1.54 15.89
C GLU A 155 -3.80 2.02 14.77
N PRO A 156 -4.70 2.97 15.06
CA PRO A 156 -5.57 3.51 14.03
C PRO A 156 -4.64 4.08 12.97
N ASP A 157 -4.76 3.54 11.78
CA ASP A 157 -4.10 4.06 10.60
C ASP A 157 -4.89 5.33 10.26
N ILE A 158 -4.37 6.50 10.67
CA ILE A 158 -5.14 7.74 10.69
C ILE A 158 -5.08 8.33 9.28
N PRO A 159 -6.19 8.38 8.52
CA PRO A 159 -6.15 9.06 7.24
C PRO A 159 -5.85 10.54 7.45
N THR A 160 -5.01 11.11 6.59
CA THR A 160 -4.55 12.50 6.69
C THR A 160 -5.78 13.42 6.70
N LEU A 161 -5.89 14.26 7.74
CA LEU A 161 -7.05 15.15 8.01
C LEU A 161 -7.51 15.95 6.78
N GLN A 162 -6.57 16.27 5.90
CA GLN A 162 -6.72 17.00 4.63
C GLN A 162 -7.66 16.32 3.63
N HIS A 163 -7.92 15.01 3.76
CA HIS A 163 -8.85 14.31 2.88
C HIS A 163 -10.32 14.57 3.24
N TYR A 164 -10.60 14.83 4.52
CA TYR A 164 -11.95 15.05 5.04
C TYR A 164 -12.28 16.53 5.16
N PHE A 165 -11.25 17.36 5.38
CA PHE A 165 -11.42 18.75 5.71
C PHE A 165 -10.44 19.66 4.97
N SER A 166 -10.97 20.78 4.49
CA SER A 166 -10.20 21.79 3.77
C SER A 166 -9.43 22.70 4.72
N HIS A 167 -10.13 23.29 5.71
CA HIS A 167 -9.55 24.19 6.69
C HIS A 167 -10.34 24.20 8.01
N PHE A 168 -9.79 24.84 9.04
CA PHE A 168 -10.49 25.13 10.29
C PHE A 168 -11.09 26.54 10.22
N ASP A 169 -12.38 26.70 10.54
CA ASP A 169 -13.07 28.00 10.46
C ASP A 169 -13.04 28.80 11.77
N GLY A 170 -12.47 28.24 12.84
CA GLY A 170 -12.44 28.83 14.18
C GLY A 170 -13.34 28.11 15.19
N GLU A 171 -14.34 27.35 14.72
CA GLU A 171 -15.25 26.56 15.55
C GLU A 171 -15.15 25.06 15.22
N LYS A 172 -15.13 24.72 13.93
CA LYS A 172 -15.03 23.35 13.42
C LYS A 172 -14.17 23.26 12.16
N PHE A 173 -13.81 22.04 11.79
CA PHE A 173 -13.23 21.79 10.49
C PHE A 173 -14.30 21.80 9.40
N VAL A 174 -14.01 22.51 8.30
CA VAL A 174 -14.89 22.62 7.13
C VAL A 174 -14.70 21.38 6.27
N MET A 175 -15.80 20.67 6.02
CA MET A 175 -15.83 19.43 5.25
C MET A 175 -15.43 19.66 3.78
N GLU A 176 -14.78 18.67 3.19
CA GLU A 176 -14.65 18.56 1.73
C GLU A 176 -16.01 18.30 1.07
N GLU A 177 -16.14 18.65 -0.23
CA GLU A 177 -17.42 18.61 -0.97
C GLU A 177 -18.13 17.25 -0.87
N TRP A 178 -17.38 16.16 -1.07
CA TRP A 178 -17.91 14.80 -1.02
C TRP A 178 -18.46 14.42 0.37
N LEU A 179 -17.83 14.92 1.43
CA LEU A 179 -18.25 14.64 2.81
C LEU A 179 -19.48 15.47 3.15
N GLN A 180 -19.57 16.70 2.62
CA GLN A 180 -20.75 17.54 2.75
C GLN A 180 -21.98 16.95 2.04
N GLU A 181 -21.81 16.26 0.91
CA GLU A 181 -22.90 15.53 0.24
C GLU A 181 -23.48 14.42 1.14
N ILE A 182 -22.64 13.76 1.93
CA ILE A 182 -23.05 12.71 2.87
C ILE A 182 -23.68 13.31 4.13
N TYR A 183 -23.14 14.43 4.63
CA TYR A 183 -23.58 15.11 5.86
C TYR A 183 -24.05 16.55 5.60
N PRO A 184 -25.14 16.77 4.84
CA PRO A 184 -25.51 18.09 4.32
C PRO A 184 -26.00 19.10 5.38
N HIS A 185 -26.24 18.67 6.62
CA HIS A 185 -26.77 19.51 7.70
C HIS A 185 -25.89 19.56 8.95
N ASP A 186 -24.65 19.10 8.85
CA ASP A 186 -23.69 19.08 9.95
C ASP A 186 -22.76 20.29 9.98
#